data_AF-A0A1X2EIH9-F1
#
_entry.id   AF-A0A1X2EIH9-F1
#
_cell.length_a   1.000
_cell.length_b   1.000
_cell.length_c   1.000
_cell.angle_alpha   90.00
_cell.angle_beta   90.00
_cell.angle_gamma   90.00
#
_symmetry.space_group_name_H-M   'P 1'
#
loop_
_entity.id
_entity.type
_entity.pdbx_description
1 polymer ?
#
loop_
_entity_poly.entity_id
_entity_poly.type
_entity_poly.pdbx_seq_one_letter_code
_entity_poly.pdbx_strand_id
1 'polypeptide(L)'
;MTALLVLAVGLGLAALAGWLLSRRGGVLREADGAVADPELLGLSRSGPTVVHVSAPWCGPCVAVRRVVEQVCTELDVAHNEIDMDADPVAARALSVLSLPTTFIFDAEGRQRFRASGVPTAEALRSALRALLA
;
A
#
# COMPACT_ATOMS: atom_id res chain seq x y z
N MET A 1 37.38 -11.11 -24.84
CA MET A 1 37.49 -10.84 -23.39
C MET A 1 36.86 -9.51 -23.01
N THR A 2 37.18 -8.40 -23.68
CA THR A 2 36.59 -7.07 -23.42
C THR A 2 35.06 -7.03 -23.58
N ALA A 3 34.51 -7.63 -24.63
CA ALA A 3 33.05 -7.69 -24.85
C ALA A 3 32.30 -8.43 -23.73
N LEU A 4 32.87 -9.53 -23.20
CA LEU A 4 32.29 -10.29 -22.09
C LEU A 4 32.31 -9.47 -20.79
N LEU A 5 33.38 -8.70 -20.54
CA LEU A 5 33.48 -7.82 -19.37
C LEU A 5 32.45 -6.69 -19.44
N VAL A 6 32.27 -6.07 -20.61
CA VAL A 6 31.27 -5.00 -20.80
C VAL A 6 29.85 -5.52 -20.57
N LEU A 7 29.52 -6.70 -21.11
CA LEU A 7 28.21 -7.34 -20.89
C LEU A 7 27.97 -7.69 -19.42
N ALA A 8 28.96 -8.28 -18.75
CA ALA A 8 28.85 -8.66 -17.34
C ALA A 8 28.65 -7.43 -16.44
N VAL A 9 29.40 -6.35 -16.68
CA VAL A 9 29.24 -5.09 -15.93
C VAL A 9 27.86 -4.47 -16.20
N GLY A 10 27.42 -4.42 -17.46
CA GLY A 10 26.10 -3.89 -17.82
C GLY A 10 24.95 -4.63 -17.14
N LEU A 11 24.98 -5.97 -17.15
CA LEU A 11 23.98 -6.80 -16.46
C LEU A 11 24.04 -6.64 -14.94
N GLY A 12 25.24 -6.56 -14.36
CA GLY A 12 25.42 -6.33 -12.93
C GLY A 12 24.84 -4.99 -12.48
N LEU A 13 25.10 -3.92 -13.23
CA LEU A 13 24.55 -2.59 -12.96
C LEU A 13 23.02 -2.57 -13.11
N ALA A 14 22.48 -3.20 -14.15
CA ALA A 14 21.04 -3.29 -14.36
C ALA A 14 20.33 -4.07 -13.23
N ALA A 15 20.90 -5.21 -12.81
CA ALA A 15 20.37 -6.00 -11.70
C ALA A 15 20.42 -5.23 -10.37
N LEU A 16 21.54 -4.55 -10.10
CA LEU A 16 21.68 -3.71 -8.91
C LEU A 16 20.69 -2.57 -8.90
N ALA A 17 20.54 -1.86 -10.03
CA ALA A 17 19.59 -0.76 -10.18
C ALA A 17 18.14 -1.25 -10.01
N GLY A 18 17.77 -2.36 -10.65
CA GLY A 18 16.45 -2.97 -10.51
C GLY A 18 16.15 -3.38 -9.07
N TRP A 19 17.11 -4.00 -8.40
CA TRP A 19 17.00 -4.35 -6.99
C TRP A 19 16.84 -3.09 -6.10
N LEU A 20 17.62 -2.03 -6.35
CA LEU A 20 17.52 -0.78 -5.60
C LEU A 20 16.16 -0.09 -5.79
N LEU A 21 15.64 -0.08 -7.01
CA LEU A 21 14.35 0.53 -7.34
C LEU A 21 13.18 -0.25 -6.74
N SER A 22 13.24 -1.59 -6.80
CA SER A 22 12.21 -2.46 -6.21
C SER A 22 12.09 -2.28 -4.69
N ARG A 23 13.20 -1.98 -4.00
CA ARG A 23 13.22 -1.68 -2.56
C ARG A 23 12.52 -0.37 -2.17
N ARG A 24 12.24 0.53 -3.11
CA ARG A 24 11.55 1.79 -2.84
C ARG A 24 10.02 1.67 -2.89
N GLY A 25 9.50 0.56 -3.43
CA GLY A 25 8.07 0.26 -3.42
C GLY A 25 7.59 -0.15 -2.03
N GLY A 26 6.35 0.19 -1.68
CA GLY A 26 5.71 -0.22 -0.43
C GLY A 26 6.03 0.62 0.80
N VAL A 27 6.85 1.66 0.66
CA VAL A 27 7.14 2.57 1.78
C VAL A 27 5.89 3.35 2.16
N LEU A 28 5.41 3.15 3.39
CA LEU A 28 4.37 3.97 3.99
C LEU A 28 4.90 5.38 4.21
N ARG A 29 4.25 6.33 3.56
CA ARG A 29 4.49 7.76 3.74
C ARG A 29 3.36 8.32 4.56
N GLU A 30 3.71 9.16 5.53
CA GLU A 30 2.73 9.95 6.25
C GLU A 30 2.01 10.87 5.27
N ALA A 31 0.71 10.99 5.48
CA ALA A 31 -0.15 11.88 4.75
C ALA A 31 -0.91 12.71 5.78
N ASP A 32 -0.97 14.02 5.55
CA ASP A 32 -1.99 14.87 6.16
C ASP A 32 -3.06 15.12 5.10
N GLY A 33 -3.86 14.08 4.85
CA GLY A 33 -4.96 14.14 3.91
C GLY A 33 -6.19 14.82 4.52
N ALA A 34 -7.02 15.40 3.66
CA ALA A 34 -8.37 15.80 4.03
C ALA A 34 -9.18 14.59 4.52
N VAL A 35 -10.21 14.86 5.34
CA VAL A 35 -11.16 13.84 5.77
C VAL A 35 -11.83 13.25 4.54
N ALA A 36 -11.75 11.94 4.38
CA ALA A 36 -12.41 11.24 3.29
C ALA A 36 -13.85 10.91 3.67
N ASP A 37 -14.70 10.66 2.67
CA ASP A 37 -16.07 10.20 2.90
C ASP A 37 -16.05 8.78 3.51
N PRO A 38 -16.47 8.62 4.79
CA PRO A 38 -16.40 7.34 5.49
C PRO A 38 -17.30 6.27 4.88
N GLU A 39 -18.45 6.65 4.32
CA GLU A 39 -19.39 5.71 3.71
C GLU A 39 -18.87 5.21 2.37
N LEU A 40 -18.31 6.12 1.57
CA LEU A 40 -17.71 5.76 0.27
C LEU A 40 -16.55 4.77 0.42
N LEU A 41 -15.74 4.91 1.48
CA LEU A 41 -14.53 4.10 1.67
C LEU A 41 -14.70 2.96 2.69
N GLY A 42 -15.89 2.81 3.28
CA GLY A 42 -16.15 1.79 4.31
C GLY A 42 -15.28 1.95 5.56
N LEU A 43 -15.07 3.19 6.02
CA LEU A 43 -14.23 3.48 7.19
C LEU A 43 -14.96 3.12 8.48
N SER A 44 -14.25 2.46 9.39
CA SER A 44 -14.70 2.27 10.77
C SER A 44 -14.74 3.61 11.51
N ARG A 45 -15.77 3.78 12.36
CA ARG A 45 -15.88 4.93 13.28
C ARG A 45 -15.33 4.66 14.67
N SER A 46 -14.92 3.42 14.96
CA SER A 46 -14.46 3.01 16.30
C SER A 46 -12.96 2.77 16.38
N GLY A 47 -12.22 2.97 15.28
CA GLY A 47 -10.79 2.74 15.22
C GLY A 47 -10.23 2.99 13.82
N PRO A 48 -8.89 2.85 13.65
CA PRO A 48 -8.27 3.02 12.36
C PRO A 48 -8.79 2.00 11.34
N THR A 49 -8.69 2.35 10.06
CA THR A 49 -9.09 1.48 8.94
C THR A 49 -7.98 1.42 7.90
N VAL A 50 -7.62 0.21 7.47
CA VAL A 50 -6.75 0.01 6.31
C VAL A 50 -7.61 -0.13 5.06
N VAL A 51 -7.37 0.72 4.07
CA VAL A 51 -8.02 0.64 2.76
C VAL A 51 -6.99 0.24 1.72
N HIS A 52 -7.22 -0.87 1.02
CA HIS A 52 -6.36 -1.36 -0.05
C HIS A 52 -7.09 -1.27 -1.39
N VAL A 53 -6.53 -0.53 -2.35
CA VAL A 53 -7.05 -0.46 -3.72
C VAL A 53 -6.31 -1.47 -4.60
N SER A 54 -7.07 -2.33 -5.28
CA SER A 54 -6.59 -3.47 -6.04
C SER A 54 -7.29 -3.59 -7.41
N ALA A 55 -6.94 -4.65 -8.16
CA ALA A 55 -7.71 -5.13 -9.31
C ALA A 55 -7.43 -6.64 -9.52
N PRO A 56 -8.28 -7.38 -10.27
CA PRO A 56 -8.12 -8.81 -10.49
C PRO A 56 -6.84 -9.16 -11.28
N TRP A 57 -6.41 -8.26 -12.17
CA TRP A 57 -5.22 -8.41 -13.01
C TRP A 57 -3.91 -7.93 -12.33
N CYS A 58 -4.00 -7.42 -11.11
CA CYS A 58 -2.86 -6.93 -10.36
C CYS A 58 -2.16 -8.08 -9.59
N GLY A 59 -1.14 -8.69 -10.20
CA GLY A 59 -0.34 -9.74 -9.56
C GLY A 59 0.21 -9.36 -8.17
N PRO A 60 0.86 -8.20 -8.00
CA PRO A 60 1.39 -7.78 -6.70
C PRO A 60 0.33 -7.54 -5.62
N CYS A 61 -0.94 -7.31 -6.00
CA CYS A 61 -2.02 -7.08 -5.04
C CYS A 61 -2.28 -8.31 -4.15
N VAL A 62 -1.97 -9.53 -4.63
CA VAL A 62 -2.04 -10.75 -3.81
C VAL A 62 -1.12 -10.69 -2.60
N ALA A 63 0.08 -10.10 -2.74
CA ALA A 63 1.00 -9.94 -1.63
C ALA A 63 0.49 -8.91 -0.61
N VAL A 64 -0.12 -7.81 -1.07
CA VAL A 64 -0.74 -6.81 -0.19
C VAL A 64 -1.87 -7.41 0.62
N ARG A 65 -2.80 -8.15 -0.01
CA ARG A 65 -3.91 -8.82 0.69
C ARG A 65 -3.40 -9.65 1.86
N ARG A 66 -2.41 -10.52 1.63
CA ARG A 66 -1.81 -11.35 2.69
C ARG A 66 -1.23 -10.53 3.83
N VAL A 67 -0.47 -9.47 3.52
CA VAL A 67 0.14 -8.62 4.55
C VAL A 67 -0.92 -7.85 5.34
N VAL A 68 -1.90 -7.27 4.64
CA VAL A 68 -2.95 -6.47 5.26
C VAL A 68 -3.88 -7.34 6.10
N GLU A 69 -4.37 -8.46 5.57
CA GLU A 69 -5.20 -9.42 6.31
C GLU A 69 -4.48 -9.93 7.56
N GLN A 70 -3.20 -10.29 7.45
CA GLN A 70 -2.40 -10.73 8.59
C GLN A 70 -2.38 -9.65 9.69
N VAL A 71 -1.94 -8.43 9.36
CA VAL A 71 -1.73 -7.38 10.36
C VAL A 71 -3.06 -6.88 10.93
N CYS A 72 -4.09 -6.72 10.10
CA CYS A 72 -5.40 -6.26 10.56
C CYS A 72 -6.08 -7.28 11.47
N THR A 73 -5.94 -8.58 11.18
CA THR A 73 -6.41 -9.65 12.07
C THR A 73 -5.64 -9.68 13.39
N GLU A 74 -4.31 -9.52 13.34
CA GLU A 74 -3.46 -9.49 14.55
C GLU A 74 -3.79 -8.32 15.50
N LEU A 75 -4.23 -7.18 14.95
CA LEU A 75 -4.48 -5.95 15.71
C LEU A 75 -5.97 -5.63 15.92
N ASP A 76 -6.88 -6.46 15.42
CA ASP A 76 -8.33 -6.21 15.40
C ASP A 76 -8.70 -4.86 14.77
N VAL A 77 -8.10 -4.58 13.60
CA VAL A 77 -8.28 -3.33 12.84
C VAL A 77 -9.17 -3.59 11.62
N ALA A 78 -10.04 -2.63 11.29
CA ALA A 78 -10.89 -2.73 10.11
C ALA A 78 -10.05 -2.72 8.81
N HIS A 79 -10.37 -3.64 7.90
CA HIS A 79 -9.79 -3.70 6.57
C HIS A 79 -10.90 -3.62 5.52
N ASN A 80 -10.76 -2.70 4.57
CA ASN A 80 -11.59 -2.63 3.39
C ASN A 80 -10.74 -2.74 2.12
N GLU A 81 -11.16 -3.60 1.19
CA GLU A 81 -10.54 -3.74 -0.12
C GLU A 81 -11.46 -3.14 -1.19
N ILE A 82 -10.90 -2.28 -2.02
CA ILE A 82 -11.60 -1.62 -3.13
C ILE A 82 -11.00 -2.13 -4.44
N ASP A 83 -11.80 -2.87 -5.21
CA ASP A 83 -11.46 -3.18 -6.60
C ASP A 83 -11.71 -1.94 -7.45
N MET A 84 -10.66 -1.37 -8.05
CA MET A 84 -10.78 -0.14 -8.84
C MET A 84 -11.60 -0.30 -10.12
N ASP A 85 -11.74 -1.53 -10.63
CA ASP A 85 -12.57 -1.80 -11.82
C ASP A 85 -14.05 -1.88 -11.43
N ALA A 86 -14.37 -2.35 -10.23
CA ALA A 86 -15.73 -2.42 -9.70
C ALA A 86 -16.21 -1.09 -9.10
N ASP A 87 -15.31 -0.37 -8.40
CA ASP A 87 -15.57 0.94 -7.82
C ASP A 87 -14.51 1.98 -8.26
N PRO A 88 -14.64 2.49 -9.51
CA PRO A 88 -13.73 3.50 -10.02
C PRO A 88 -13.94 4.87 -9.35
N VAL A 89 -15.07 5.10 -8.68
CA VAL A 89 -15.36 6.38 -8.01
C VAL A 89 -14.52 6.48 -6.74
N ALA A 90 -14.52 5.44 -5.90
CA ALA A 90 -13.70 5.39 -4.70
C ALA A 90 -12.20 5.44 -5.03
N ALA A 91 -11.76 4.71 -6.05
CA ALA A 91 -10.35 4.74 -6.50
C ALA A 91 -9.91 6.14 -6.98
N ARG A 92 -10.79 6.88 -7.66
CA ARG A 92 -10.53 8.27 -8.08
C ARG A 92 -10.53 9.23 -6.91
N ALA A 93 -11.45 9.09 -5.95
CA ALA A 93 -11.48 9.91 -4.74
C ALA A 93 -10.16 9.82 -3.97
N LEU A 94 -9.54 8.63 -3.95
CA LEU A 94 -8.24 8.37 -3.35
C LEU A 94 -7.03 8.77 -4.23
N SER A 95 -7.26 9.34 -5.41
CA SER A 95 -6.22 9.73 -6.37
C SER A 95 -5.21 8.60 -6.63
N VAL A 96 -5.71 7.38 -6.86
CA VAL A 96 -4.87 6.20 -7.13
C VAL A 96 -4.31 6.28 -8.54
N LEU A 97 -2.97 6.37 -8.64
CA LEU A 97 -2.26 6.43 -9.93
C LEU A 97 -1.59 5.10 -10.31
N SER A 98 -1.49 4.17 -9.37
CA SER A 98 -0.84 2.87 -9.56
C SER A 98 -1.39 1.85 -8.58
N LEU A 99 -1.47 0.59 -9.01
CA LEU A 99 -1.81 -0.52 -8.16
C LEU A 99 -0.55 -1.31 -7.74
N PRO A 100 -0.58 -1.94 -6.55
CA PRO A 100 -1.53 -1.70 -5.46
C PRO A 100 -1.26 -0.34 -4.78
N THR A 101 -2.28 0.25 -4.18
CA THR A 101 -2.09 1.36 -3.21
C THR A 101 -2.81 1.03 -1.91
N THR A 102 -2.11 1.15 -0.78
CA THR A 102 -2.65 0.98 0.57
C THR A 102 -2.73 2.34 1.27
N PHE A 103 -3.81 2.56 2.00
CA PHE A 103 -4.08 3.75 2.80
C PHE A 103 -4.40 3.33 4.23
N ILE A 104 -4.09 4.20 5.19
CA ILE A 104 -4.48 4.04 6.59
C ILE A 104 -5.22 5.30 7.00
N PHE A 105 -6.44 5.14 7.49
CA PHE A 105 -7.29 6.18 8.04
C PHE A 105 -7.39 6.04 9.55
N ASP A 106 -7.49 7.15 10.27
CA ASP A 106 -7.87 7.16 11.70
C ASP A 106 -9.39 7.04 11.88
N ALA A 107 -9.85 7.00 13.13
CA ALA A 107 -11.27 6.86 13.47
C ALA A 107 -12.10 8.10 13.05
N GLU A 108 -11.44 9.24 12.87
CA GLU A 108 -12.00 10.50 12.40
C GLU A 108 -12.09 10.56 10.86
N GLY A 109 -11.61 9.53 10.15
CA GLY A 109 -11.64 9.43 8.69
C GLY A 109 -10.56 10.27 8.00
N ARG A 110 -9.53 10.72 8.71
CA ARG A 110 -8.37 11.39 8.12
C ARG A 110 -7.39 10.35 7.61
N GLN A 111 -6.89 10.56 6.40
CA GLN A 111 -5.79 9.75 5.88
C GLN A 111 -4.50 10.08 6.66
N ARG A 112 -3.92 9.09 7.32
CA ARG A 112 -2.66 9.20 8.08
C ARG A 112 -1.46 8.65 7.31
N PHE A 113 -1.67 7.59 6.52
CA PHE A 113 -0.59 6.98 5.75
C PHE A 113 -1.03 6.53 4.35
N ARG A 114 -0.06 6.47 3.43
CA ARG A 114 -0.22 5.95 2.07
C ARG A 114 1.02 5.19 1.62
N ALA A 115 0.85 4.05 0.97
CA ALA A 115 1.92 3.30 0.30
C ALA A 115 1.50 2.90 -1.11
N SER A 116 2.37 3.15 -2.09
CA SER A 116 2.27 2.55 -3.44
C SER A 116 3.18 1.33 -3.51
N GLY A 117 2.64 0.18 -3.93
CA GLY A 117 3.32 -1.12 -3.87
C GLY A 117 3.03 -1.87 -2.58
N VAL A 118 3.86 -2.89 -2.28
CA VAL A 118 3.61 -3.84 -1.18
C VAL A 118 4.27 -3.38 0.11
N PRO A 119 3.52 -2.89 1.12
CA PRO A 119 4.11 -2.55 2.42
C PRO A 119 4.62 -3.80 3.13
N THR A 120 5.63 -3.64 3.98
CA THR A 120 6.05 -4.70 4.88
C THR A 120 5.06 -4.83 6.03
N ALA A 121 4.86 -6.04 6.55
CA ALA A 121 4.00 -6.26 7.72
C ALA A 121 4.45 -5.43 8.92
N GLU A 122 5.76 -5.27 9.11
CA GLU A 122 6.29 -4.48 10.22
C GLU A 122 6.02 -2.98 10.09
N ALA A 123 6.18 -2.41 8.89
CA ALA A 123 5.84 -1.01 8.66
C ALA A 123 4.35 -0.75 8.87
N LEU A 124 3.49 -1.65 8.37
CA LEU A 124 2.03 -1.56 8.56
C LEU A 124 1.64 -1.68 10.04
N ARG A 125 2.21 -2.66 10.75
CA ARG A 125 1.98 -2.87 12.19
C ARG A 125 2.41 -1.67 13.02
N SER A 126 3.59 -1.11 12.74
CA SER A 126 4.11 0.06 13.42
C SER A 126 3.20 1.28 13.20
N ALA A 127 2.77 1.53 11.96
CA ALA A 127 1.88 2.64 11.62
C ALA A 127 0.51 2.52 12.32
N LEU A 128 -0.07 1.32 12.35
CA LEU A 128 -1.36 1.09 13.02
C LEU A 128 -1.29 1.21 14.53
N ARG A 129 -0.22 0.69 15.17
CA ARG A 129 -0.04 0.82 16.62
C ARG A 129 0.05 2.28 17.07
N ALA A 130 0.61 3.16 16.24
CA ALA A 130 0.67 4.58 16.53
C ALA A 130 -0.72 5.27 16.54
N LEU A 131 -1.74 4.65 15.93
CA LEU A 131 -3.12 5.16 15.87
C LEU A 131 -4.06 4.48 16.87
N LEU A 132 -3.62 3.39 17.50
CA LEU A 132 -4.38 2.65 18.53
C LEU A 132 -4.00 3.06 19.96
N ALA A 133 -2.97 3.90 20.11
CA ALA A 133 -2.47 4.39 21.40
C ALA A 133 -3.20 5.66 21.84
#